data_AF-A0A2C1YVP2-F1
#
_entry.id   AF-A0A2C1YVP2-F1
#
_cell.length_a   1.000
_cell.length_b   1.000
_cell.length_c   1.000
_cell.angle_alpha   90.00
_cell.angle_beta   90.00
_cell.angle_gamma   90.00
#
_symmetry.space_group_name_H-M   'P 1'
#
loop_
_entity.id
_entity.type
_entity.pdbx_description
1 polymer ?
#
loop_
_entity_poly.entity_id
_entity_poly.type
_entity_poly.pdbx_seq_one_letter_code
_entity_poly.pdbx_strand_id
1 'polypeptide(L)'
;MFSEINAKLVEIQGELRKKDKYNLQMEEYKRELSMVINIIEELRARLNSEQKDVHKLESISLTNLIATLTGTKDEKLAKEKQELIVAQHKLEEAEKTKREIDKAMEDLREKLLNLNRAEYNYQQLLLQKENIVKASTSPFAAKVFELSEQEGVLKSYVNELDEAKAAGNAVVRTLAHAISALEKAEGWGTWDLLGGGTISDLVKHQHIDKAEKFLHHAQTGMRQFQKELLDIKETALLQVNISGMLKFADFFFDGFIADFMVQGKIQKSLQNTRNQYAKIKEILQKLDVLADEKMIELEAIKKEKLEIVERL
;
A
#
# COMPACT_ATOMS: atom_id res chain seq x y z
N MET A 1 14.76 23.32 33.08
CA MET A 1 14.77 24.43 32.12
C MET A 1 15.42 24.08 30.77
N PHE A 2 16.75 23.94 30.64
CA PHE A 2 17.41 23.59 29.35
C PHE A 2 16.94 22.23 28.78
N SER A 3 16.89 21.19 29.63
CA SER A 3 16.45 19.84 29.25
C SER A 3 14.98 19.78 28.81
N GLU A 4 14.09 20.53 29.47
CA GLU A 4 12.65 20.54 29.15
C GLU A 4 12.35 21.27 27.84
N ILE A 5 13.04 22.37 27.55
CA ILE A 5 12.88 23.09 26.28
C ILE A 5 13.42 22.26 25.13
N ASN A 6 14.52 21.53 25.34
CA ASN A 6 15.06 20.61 24.35
C ASN A 6 14.10 19.45 24.07
N ALA A 7 13.52 18.85 25.11
CA ALA A 7 12.53 17.79 24.94
C ALA A 7 11.33 18.27 24.10
N LYS A 8 10.82 19.48 24.38
CA LYS A 8 9.73 20.08 23.61
C LYS A 8 10.11 20.47 22.18
N LEU A 9 11.33 20.94 21.95
CA LEU A 9 11.82 21.22 20.60
C LEU A 9 11.91 19.94 19.76
N VAL A 10 12.45 18.87 20.32
CA VAL A 10 12.53 17.55 19.66
C VAL A 10 11.13 17.02 19.36
N GLU A 11 10.18 17.16 20.28
CA GLU A 11 8.78 16.78 20.10
C GLU A 11 8.14 17.52 18.92
N ILE A 12 8.22 18.86 18.91
CA ILE A 12 7.63 19.69 17.86
C ILE A 12 8.33 19.47 16.50
N GLN A 13 9.66 19.27 16.48
CA GLN A 13 10.35 18.87 15.25
C GLN A 13 9.81 17.54 14.71
N GLY A 14 9.51 16.58 15.59
CA GLY A 14 8.83 15.34 15.22
C GLY A 14 7.43 15.59 14.64
N GLU A 15 6.66 16.50 15.22
CA GLU A 15 5.33 16.91 14.68
C GLU A 15 5.44 17.53 13.28
N LEU A 16 6.44 18.39 13.04
CA LEU A 16 6.68 19.00 11.73
C LEU A 16 7.05 17.96 10.68
N ARG A 17 7.93 17.00 11.00
CA ARG A 17 8.27 15.90 10.09
C ARG A 17 7.06 15.05 9.75
N LYS A 18 6.22 14.73 10.74
CA LYS A 18 4.94 14.04 10.51
C LYS A 18 4.03 14.83 9.58
N LYS A 19 3.96 16.16 9.72
CA LYS A 19 3.19 17.04 8.84
C LYS A 19 3.70 16.96 7.40
N ASP A 20 5.02 17.07 7.19
CA ASP A 20 5.63 16.96 5.87
C ASP A 20 5.38 15.59 5.23
N LYS A 21 5.56 14.51 6.01
CA LYS A 21 5.21 13.14 5.62
C LYS A 21 3.75 13.01 5.17
N TYR A 22 2.79 13.45 6.00
CA TYR A 22 1.37 13.32 5.66
C TYR A 22 0.99 14.15 4.43
N ASN A 23 1.64 15.30 4.20
CA ASN A 23 1.46 16.07 2.97
C ASN A 23 2.00 15.33 1.74
N LEU A 24 3.19 14.72 1.83
CA LEU A 24 3.74 13.92 0.73
C LEU A 24 2.83 12.72 0.39
N GLN A 25 2.37 12.00 1.43
CA GLN A 25 1.44 10.89 1.26
C GLN A 25 0.10 11.36 0.65
N MET A 26 -0.41 12.52 1.06
CA MET A 26 -1.63 13.12 0.51
C MET A 26 -1.51 13.40 -1.00
N GLU A 27 -0.41 14.00 -1.44
CA GLU A 27 -0.19 14.29 -2.86
C GLU A 27 -0.06 13.01 -3.70
N GLU A 28 0.54 11.97 -3.13
CA GLU A 28 0.63 10.66 -3.71
C GLU A 28 -0.74 9.96 -3.85
N TYR A 29 -1.59 10.02 -2.82
CA TYR A 29 -2.96 9.51 -2.90
C TYR A 29 -3.81 10.29 -3.91
N LYS A 30 -3.63 11.61 -4.03
CA LYS A 30 -4.32 12.42 -5.07
C LYS A 30 -3.93 11.99 -6.48
N ARG A 31 -2.63 11.76 -6.73
CA ARG A 31 -2.15 11.25 -8.02
C ARG A 31 -2.80 9.91 -8.35
N GLU A 32 -2.81 9.00 -7.38
CA GLU A 32 -3.39 7.67 -7.53
C GLU A 32 -4.90 7.71 -7.74
N LEU A 33 -5.63 8.54 -6.98
CA LEU A 33 -7.06 8.73 -7.14
C LEU A 33 -7.42 9.18 -8.57
N SER A 34 -6.63 10.10 -9.15
CA SER A 34 -6.82 10.55 -10.53
C SER A 34 -6.68 9.41 -11.53
N MET A 35 -5.67 8.54 -11.36
CA MET A 35 -5.48 7.36 -12.21
C MET A 35 -6.65 6.38 -12.10
N VAL A 36 -7.10 6.09 -10.87
CA VAL A 36 -8.23 5.19 -10.61
C VAL A 36 -9.53 5.74 -11.19
N ILE A 37 -9.76 7.06 -11.13
CA ILE A 37 -10.93 7.69 -11.75
C ILE A 37 -10.94 7.49 -13.27
N ASN A 38 -9.81 7.69 -13.94
CA ASN A 38 -9.70 7.46 -15.38
C ASN A 38 -9.97 5.98 -15.74
N ILE A 39 -9.43 5.04 -14.95
CA ILE A 39 -9.68 3.61 -15.11
C ILE A 39 -11.18 3.29 -14.96
N ILE A 40 -11.85 3.88 -13.96
CA ILE A 40 -13.30 3.72 -13.75
C ILE A 40 -14.09 4.21 -14.98
N GLU A 41 -13.71 5.34 -15.56
CA GLU A 41 -14.37 5.88 -16.77
C GLU A 41 -14.20 4.95 -17.97
N GLU A 42 -12.99 4.44 -18.21
CA GLU A 42 -12.70 3.46 -19.27
C GLU A 42 -13.48 2.16 -19.08
N LEU A 43 -13.51 1.63 -17.85
CA LEU A 43 -14.25 0.41 -17.52
C LEU A 43 -15.76 0.59 -17.68
N ARG A 44 -16.31 1.75 -17.32
CA ARG A 44 -17.74 2.07 -17.56
C ARG A 44 -18.07 2.13 -19.05
N ALA A 45 -17.19 2.72 -19.86
CA ALA A 45 -17.37 2.76 -21.32
C ALA A 45 -17.34 1.35 -21.92
N ARG A 46 -16.39 0.51 -21.50
CA ARG A 46 -16.31 -0.89 -21.92
C ARG A 46 -17.53 -1.69 -21.46
N LEU A 47 -17.93 -1.56 -20.20
CA LEU A 47 -19.10 -2.25 -19.68
C LEU A 47 -20.37 -1.96 -20.52
N ASN A 48 -20.53 -0.70 -20.95
CA ASN A 48 -21.62 -0.29 -21.83
C ASN A 48 -21.53 -0.93 -23.22
N SER A 49 -20.33 -1.09 -23.80
CA SER A 49 -20.18 -1.81 -25.08
C SER A 49 -20.52 -3.29 -24.95
N GLU A 50 -19.99 -3.98 -23.93
CA GLU A 50 -20.28 -5.40 -23.70
C GLU A 50 -21.80 -5.62 -23.48
N GLN A 51 -22.47 -4.72 -22.73
CA GLN A 51 -23.91 -4.79 -22.49
C GLN A 51 -24.73 -4.63 -23.78
N LYS A 52 -24.29 -3.76 -24.70
CA LYS A 52 -24.92 -3.60 -26.01
C LYS A 52 -24.73 -4.84 -26.88
N ASP A 53 -23.58 -5.48 -26.85
CA ASP A 53 -23.30 -6.65 -27.68
C ASP A 53 -24.06 -7.89 -27.20
N VAL A 54 -24.18 -8.09 -25.88
CA VAL A 54 -25.11 -9.07 -25.29
C VAL A 54 -26.55 -8.79 -25.73
N HIS A 55 -27.03 -7.54 -25.58
CA HIS A 55 -28.41 -7.19 -25.96
C HIS A 55 -28.69 -7.40 -27.46
N LYS A 56 -27.74 -7.06 -28.34
CA LYS A 56 -27.87 -7.33 -29.79
C LYS A 56 -28.05 -8.82 -30.06
N LEU A 57 -27.21 -9.67 -29.46
CA LEU A 57 -27.28 -11.13 -29.65
C LEU A 57 -28.57 -11.73 -29.07
N GLU A 58 -29.08 -11.19 -27.96
CA GLU A 58 -30.37 -11.57 -27.39
C GLU A 58 -31.56 -11.12 -28.26
N SER A 59 -31.48 -9.95 -28.89
CA SER A 59 -32.58 -9.37 -29.70
C SER A 59 -32.74 -9.99 -31.10
N ILE A 60 -31.75 -10.71 -31.63
CA ILE A 60 -31.87 -11.35 -32.95
C ILE A 60 -32.77 -12.58 -32.80
N SER A 61 -34.02 -12.45 -33.27
CA SER A 61 -35.05 -13.49 -33.29
C SER A 61 -34.55 -14.78 -33.94
N LEU A 62 -34.85 -15.92 -33.33
CA LEU A 62 -34.55 -17.28 -33.83
C LEU A 62 -34.97 -17.48 -35.30
N THR A 63 -35.97 -16.75 -35.78
CA THR A 63 -36.50 -16.87 -37.16
C THR A 63 -35.52 -16.43 -38.25
N ASN A 64 -34.59 -15.49 -37.98
CA ASN A 64 -33.58 -15.05 -38.96
C ASN A 64 -32.25 -15.81 -38.87
N LEU A 65 -32.09 -16.68 -37.87
CA LEU A 65 -30.85 -17.40 -37.55
C LEU A 65 -30.84 -18.87 -37.99
N ILE A 66 -32.00 -19.42 -38.37
CA ILE A 66 -32.08 -20.74 -39.01
C ILE A 66 -31.27 -20.76 -40.32
N ALA A 67 -30.99 -19.59 -40.91
CA ALA A 67 -30.17 -19.46 -42.11
C ALA A 67 -28.64 -19.54 -41.88
N THR A 68 -28.12 -19.52 -40.63
CA THR A 68 -26.69 -19.19 -40.40
C THR A 68 -25.92 -20.03 -39.37
N LEU A 69 -26.26 -21.30 -39.15
CA LEU A 69 -25.56 -22.24 -38.23
C LEU A 69 -25.87 -22.03 -36.74
N THR A 70 -26.77 -22.86 -36.23
CA THR A 70 -27.31 -22.92 -34.87
C THR A 70 -26.30 -23.23 -33.74
N GLY A 71 -25.01 -23.46 -34.03
CA GLY A 71 -23.98 -23.68 -33.01
C GLY A 71 -23.19 -22.42 -32.60
N THR A 72 -23.08 -21.43 -33.49
CA THR A 72 -22.13 -20.30 -33.29
C THR A 72 -22.70 -19.15 -32.45
N LYS A 73 -24.04 -19.00 -32.41
CA LYS A 73 -24.70 -17.91 -31.67
C LYS A 73 -24.63 -18.11 -30.16
N ASP A 74 -24.92 -19.32 -29.69
CA ASP A 74 -24.95 -19.63 -28.26
C ASP A 74 -23.54 -19.58 -27.66
N GLU A 75 -22.53 -20.08 -28.39
CA GLU A 75 -21.12 -19.92 -28.03
C GLU A 75 -20.70 -18.45 -27.96
N LYS A 76 -21.10 -17.64 -28.96
CA LYS A 76 -20.80 -16.20 -28.97
C LYS A 76 -21.51 -15.47 -27.83
N LEU A 77 -22.78 -15.76 -27.58
CA LEU A 77 -23.54 -15.17 -26.48
C LEU A 77 -22.95 -15.52 -25.11
N ALA A 78 -22.51 -16.77 -24.92
CA ALA A 78 -21.83 -17.20 -23.71
C ALA A 78 -20.52 -16.43 -23.49
N LYS A 79 -19.73 -16.23 -24.56
CA LYS A 79 -18.50 -15.44 -24.50
C LYS A 79 -18.76 -13.97 -24.13
N GLU A 80 -19.74 -13.33 -24.75
CA GLU A 80 -20.04 -11.91 -24.54
C GLU A 80 -20.62 -11.69 -23.13
N LYS A 81 -21.40 -12.66 -22.61
CA LYS A 81 -21.83 -12.66 -21.20
C LYS A 81 -20.66 -12.80 -20.23
N GLN A 82 -19.66 -13.62 -20.56
CA GLN A 82 -18.44 -13.73 -19.75
C GLN A 82 -17.64 -12.43 -19.76
N GLU A 83 -17.47 -11.80 -20.93
CA GLU A 83 -16.78 -10.51 -21.08
C GLU A 83 -17.51 -9.40 -20.29
N LEU A 84 -18.85 -9.40 -20.30
CA LEU A 84 -19.68 -8.52 -19.49
C LEU A 84 -19.43 -8.69 -17.98
N ILE A 85 -19.45 -9.93 -17.47
CA ILE A 85 -19.21 -10.23 -16.04
C ILE A 85 -17.82 -9.75 -15.62
N VAL A 86 -16.79 -10.02 -16.44
CA VAL A 86 -15.43 -9.55 -16.17
C VAL A 86 -15.35 -8.02 -16.14
N ALA A 87 -16.03 -7.33 -17.06
CA ALA A 87 -16.07 -5.87 -17.08
C ALA A 87 -16.79 -5.30 -15.84
N GLN A 88 -17.90 -5.91 -15.40
CA GLN A 88 -18.63 -5.51 -14.18
C GLN A 88 -17.74 -5.63 -12.95
N HIS A 89 -17.10 -6.78 -12.78
CA HIS A 89 -16.24 -7.04 -11.63
C HIS A 89 -15.02 -6.10 -11.60
N LYS A 90 -14.39 -5.84 -12.75
CA LYS A 90 -13.28 -4.87 -12.82
C LYS A 90 -13.71 -3.48 -12.36
N LEU A 91 -14.90 -3.05 -12.78
CA LEU A 91 -15.45 -1.76 -12.37
C LEU A 91 -15.69 -1.73 -10.85
N GLU A 92 -16.29 -2.78 -10.29
CA GLU A 92 -16.55 -2.88 -8.85
C GLU A 92 -15.26 -2.77 -8.01
N GLU A 93 -14.20 -3.49 -8.41
CA GLU A 93 -12.90 -3.47 -7.71
C GLU A 93 -12.20 -2.11 -7.84
N ALA A 94 -12.32 -1.44 -8.99
CA ALA A 94 -11.80 -0.08 -9.17
C ALA A 94 -12.55 0.92 -8.27
N GLU A 95 -13.88 0.82 -8.18
CA GLU A 95 -14.68 1.67 -7.29
C GLU A 95 -14.39 1.42 -5.80
N LYS A 96 -14.13 0.17 -5.43
CA LYS A 96 -13.71 -0.19 -4.07
C LYS A 96 -12.33 0.39 -3.73
N THR A 97 -11.39 0.29 -4.66
CA THR A 97 -10.07 0.95 -4.54
C THR A 97 -10.23 2.46 -4.36
N LYS A 98 -11.09 3.10 -5.14
CA LYS A 98 -11.40 4.52 -4.98
C LYS A 98 -11.89 4.85 -3.55
N ARG A 99 -12.85 4.07 -3.02
CA ARG A 99 -13.37 4.27 -1.66
C ARG A 99 -12.29 4.14 -0.59
N GLU A 100 -11.34 3.22 -0.77
CA GLU A 100 -10.23 3.04 0.16
C GLU A 100 -9.24 4.21 0.12
N ILE A 101 -8.94 4.72 -1.08
CA ILE A 101 -8.09 5.92 -1.24
C ILE A 101 -8.78 7.14 -0.61
N ASP A 102 -10.07 7.34 -0.88
CA ASP A 102 -10.84 8.44 -0.30
C ASP A 102 -10.81 8.40 1.23
N LYS A 103 -11.00 7.20 1.83
CA LYS A 103 -10.91 7.00 3.28
C LYS A 103 -9.50 7.27 3.82
N ALA A 104 -8.47 6.77 3.16
CA ALA A 104 -7.08 7.03 3.58
C ALA A 104 -6.73 8.52 3.53
N MET A 105 -7.25 9.25 2.54
CA MET A 105 -7.12 10.71 2.46
C MET A 105 -7.89 11.42 3.58
N GLU A 106 -9.07 10.94 3.97
CA GLU A 106 -9.81 11.48 5.11
C GLU A 106 -9.05 11.29 6.43
N ASP A 107 -8.55 10.08 6.70
CA ASP A 107 -7.72 9.78 7.87
C ASP A 107 -6.47 10.68 7.93
N LEU A 108 -5.83 10.94 6.77
CA LEU A 108 -4.67 11.84 6.68
C LEU A 108 -5.04 13.30 6.94
N ARG A 109 -6.20 13.77 6.47
CA ARG A 109 -6.69 15.13 6.76
C ARG A 109 -6.88 15.34 8.25
N GLU A 110 -7.49 14.37 8.94
CA GLU A 110 -7.65 14.45 10.40
C GLU A 110 -6.30 14.53 11.13
N LYS A 111 -5.34 13.70 10.73
CA LYS A 111 -3.96 13.74 11.27
C LYS A 111 -3.29 15.10 11.03
N LEU A 112 -3.44 15.67 9.85
CA LEU A 112 -2.88 17.00 9.50
C LEU A 112 -3.53 18.14 10.32
N LEU A 113 -4.84 18.07 10.57
CA LEU A 113 -5.54 19.06 11.39
C LEU A 113 -4.99 19.13 12.82
N ASN A 114 -4.62 17.98 13.40
CA ASN A 114 -4.02 17.92 14.74
C ASN A 114 -2.61 18.55 14.79
N LEU A 115 -1.95 18.72 13.65
CA LEU A 115 -0.59 19.27 13.54
C LEU A 115 -0.56 20.76 13.14
N ASN A 116 -1.73 21.41 12.97
CA ASN A 116 -1.82 22.78 12.48
C ASN A 116 -1.07 23.82 13.33
N ARG A 117 -0.90 23.58 14.64
CA ARG A 117 -0.22 24.51 15.55
C ARG A 117 1.28 24.25 15.71
N ALA A 118 1.81 23.16 15.16
CA ALA A 118 3.19 22.75 15.36
C ALA A 118 4.20 23.81 14.89
N GLU A 119 3.96 24.44 13.73
CA GLU A 119 4.85 25.48 13.17
C GLU A 119 4.92 26.73 14.04
N TYR A 120 3.77 27.21 14.53
CA TYR A 120 3.73 28.36 15.42
C TYR A 120 4.46 28.06 16.74
N ASN A 121 4.20 26.90 17.33
CA ASN A 121 4.86 26.47 18.56
C ASN A 121 6.37 26.34 18.38
N TYR A 122 6.81 25.81 17.22
CA TYR A 122 8.23 25.67 16.90
C TYR A 122 8.96 27.02 16.89
N GLN A 123 8.39 28.02 16.22
CA GLN A 123 8.96 29.37 16.16
C GLN A 123 9.06 30.02 17.55
N GLN A 124 8.04 29.84 18.39
CA GLN A 124 8.07 30.35 19.77
C GLN A 124 9.16 29.68 20.62
N LEU A 125 9.35 28.37 20.49
CA LEU A 125 10.41 27.67 21.21
C LEU A 125 11.81 28.02 20.70
N LEU A 126 11.98 28.31 19.40
CA LEU A 126 13.26 28.79 18.87
C LEU A 126 13.65 30.15 19.46
N LEU A 127 12.69 31.07 19.61
CA LEU A 127 12.94 32.36 20.27
C LEU A 127 13.31 32.19 21.75
N GLN A 128 12.65 31.25 22.45
CA GLN A 128 13.01 30.90 23.83
C GLN A 128 14.41 30.29 23.92
N LYS A 129 14.77 29.40 22.99
CA LYS A 129 16.12 28.82 22.87
C LYS A 129 17.17 29.91 22.67
N GLU A 130 16.95 30.83 21.75
CA GLU A 130 17.88 31.92 21.45
C GLU A 130 18.16 32.79 22.69
N ASN A 131 17.11 33.15 23.43
CA ASN A 131 17.23 33.94 24.66
C ASN A 131 18.01 33.21 25.76
N ILE A 132 17.81 31.89 25.88
CA ILE A 132 18.49 31.06 26.87
C ILE A 132 19.96 30.83 26.53
N VAL A 133 20.29 30.61 25.25
CA VAL A 133 21.67 30.47 24.78
C VAL A 133 22.44 31.77 25.02
N LYS A 134 21.83 32.93 24.68
CA LYS A 134 22.40 34.26 24.95
C LYS A 134 22.63 34.53 26.44
N ALA A 135 21.81 33.94 27.31
CA ALA A 135 21.94 34.07 28.75
C ALA A 135 22.91 33.05 29.40
N SER A 136 23.35 32.02 28.66
CA SER A 136 24.23 30.97 29.19
C SER A 136 25.70 31.31 28.99
N THR A 137 26.52 31.13 30.03
CA THR A 137 27.98 31.34 30.00
C THR A 137 28.78 30.07 29.67
N SER A 138 28.13 28.92 29.48
CA SER A 138 28.80 27.63 29.30
C SER A 138 29.12 27.33 27.83
N PRO A 139 30.38 27.05 27.47
CA PRO A 139 30.77 26.67 26.10
C PRO A 139 30.19 25.32 25.66
N PHE A 140 29.71 24.49 26.60
CA PHE A 140 29.13 23.17 26.30
C PHE A 140 27.65 23.21 25.93
N ALA A 141 26.95 24.31 26.20
CA ALA A 141 25.52 24.44 25.90
C ALA A 141 25.24 24.22 24.41
N ALA A 142 26.03 24.86 23.53
CA ALA A 142 25.92 24.70 22.08
C ALA A 142 26.06 23.24 21.61
N LYS A 143 27.00 22.48 22.18
CA LYS A 143 27.24 21.07 21.82
C LYS A 143 26.09 20.16 22.26
N VAL A 144 25.55 20.37 23.47
CA VAL A 144 24.38 19.62 23.96
C VAL A 144 23.14 19.89 23.08
N PHE A 145 22.99 21.12 22.56
CA PHE A 145 21.91 21.43 21.62
C PHE A 145 22.07 20.71 20.28
N GLU A 146 23.27 20.71 19.71
CA GLU A 146 23.56 20.00 18.46
C GLU A 146 23.24 18.51 18.59
N LEU A 147 23.74 17.85 19.65
CA LEU A 147 23.47 16.43 19.90
C LEU A 147 21.98 16.14 20.14
N SER A 148 21.25 17.06 20.77
CA SER A 148 19.80 16.89 20.97
C SER A 148 19.02 16.98 19.66
N GLU A 149 19.44 17.83 18.73
CA GLU A 149 18.84 17.93 17.40
C GLU A 149 19.12 16.66 16.58
N GLN A 150 20.37 16.19 16.59
CA GLN A 150 20.76 14.94 15.93
C GLN A 150 20.00 13.73 16.50
N GLU A 151 19.89 13.62 17.82
CA GLU A 151 19.07 12.58 18.48
C GLU A 151 17.61 12.65 18.02
N GLY A 152 17.03 13.86 17.93
CA GLY A 152 15.65 14.07 17.49
C GLY A 152 15.42 13.68 16.03
N VAL A 153 16.37 13.98 15.13
CA VAL A 153 16.36 13.52 13.74
C VAL A 153 16.35 12.00 13.69
N LEU A 154 17.34 11.39 14.35
CA LEU A 154 17.58 9.97 14.25
C LEU A 154 16.49 9.13 14.92
N LYS A 155 15.95 9.58 16.05
CA LYS A 155 14.78 8.96 16.70
C LYS A 155 13.54 8.99 15.81
N SER A 156 13.30 10.11 15.11
CA SER A 156 12.20 10.21 14.15
C SER A 156 12.39 9.21 13.02
N TYR A 157 13.61 9.10 12.49
CA TYR A 157 13.93 8.18 11.41
C TYR A 157 13.78 6.71 11.82
N VAL A 158 14.21 6.33 13.03
CA VAL A 158 13.98 4.98 13.57
C VAL A 158 12.47 4.67 13.66
N ASN A 159 11.66 5.62 14.12
CA ASN A 159 10.20 5.44 14.13
C ASN A 159 9.62 5.24 12.72
N GLU A 160 10.11 5.96 11.72
CA GLU A 160 9.68 5.81 10.32
C GLU A 160 10.04 4.42 9.77
N LEU A 161 11.22 3.89 10.11
CA LEU A 161 11.62 2.52 9.77
C LEU A 161 10.68 1.49 10.42
N ASP A 162 10.29 1.70 11.68
CA ASP A 162 9.36 0.82 12.38
C ASP A 162 7.94 0.87 11.80
N GLU A 163 7.45 2.05 11.41
CA GLU A 163 6.16 2.22 10.72
C GLU A 163 6.16 1.48 9.36
N ALA A 164 7.23 1.62 8.58
CA ALA A 164 7.40 0.89 7.33
C ALA A 164 7.47 -0.62 7.55
N LYS A 165 8.21 -1.08 8.56
CA LYS A 165 8.27 -2.50 8.94
C LYS A 165 6.91 -3.04 9.37
N ALA A 166 6.14 -2.28 10.13
CA ALA A 166 4.80 -2.66 10.56
C ALA A 166 3.86 -2.83 9.36
N ALA A 167 3.87 -1.86 8.43
CA ALA A 167 3.10 -1.92 7.19
C ALA A 167 3.52 -3.12 6.32
N GLY A 168 4.82 -3.31 6.07
CA GLY A 168 5.33 -4.41 5.27
C GLY A 168 5.01 -5.80 5.87
N ASN A 169 5.12 -5.95 7.20
CA ASN A 169 4.72 -7.18 7.89
C ASN A 169 3.21 -7.47 7.77
N ALA A 170 2.37 -6.43 7.78
CA ALA A 170 0.94 -6.60 7.50
C ALA A 170 0.70 -7.13 6.09
N VAL A 171 1.44 -6.64 5.09
CA VAL A 171 1.35 -7.16 3.71
C VAL A 171 1.79 -8.62 3.64
N VAL A 172 2.91 -8.98 4.27
CA VAL A 172 3.43 -10.37 4.29
C VAL A 172 2.38 -11.33 4.86
N ARG A 173 1.71 -10.97 5.96
CA ARG A 173 0.63 -11.78 6.54
C ARG A 173 -0.52 -11.95 5.56
N THR A 174 -0.98 -10.88 4.94
CA THR A 174 -2.09 -10.92 3.99
C THR A 174 -1.75 -11.72 2.74
N LEU A 175 -0.53 -11.58 2.21
CA LEU A 175 -0.04 -12.39 1.09
C LEU A 175 0.04 -13.88 1.45
N ALA A 176 0.46 -14.23 2.67
CA ALA A 176 0.45 -15.61 3.12
C ALA A 176 -0.97 -16.21 3.13
N HIS A 177 -1.97 -15.42 3.56
CA HIS A 177 -3.37 -15.83 3.48
C HIS A 177 -3.86 -15.96 2.03
N ALA A 178 -3.48 -15.04 1.14
CA ALA A 178 -3.79 -15.13 -0.29
C ALA A 178 -3.18 -16.39 -0.93
N ILE A 179 -1.91 -16.69 -0.65
CA ILE A 179 -1.22 -17.91 -1.10
C ILE A 179 -1.97 -19.15 -0.62
N SER A 180 -2.30 -19.25 0.67
CA SER A 180 -3.03 -20.41 1.20
C SER A 180 -4.43 -20.58 0.58
N ALA A 181 -5.13 -19.47 0.30
CA ALA A 181 -6.42 -19.51 -0.37
C ALA A 181 -6.30 -19.95 -1.84
N LEU A 182 -5.29 -19.45 -2.56
CA LEU A 182 -4.99 -19.83 -3.94
C LEU A 182 -4.55 -21.29 -4.06
N GLU A 183 -3.73 -21.81 -3.13
CA GLU A 183 -3.32 -23.22 -3.09
C GLU A 183 -4.52 -24.15 -2.88
N LYS A 184 -5.45 -23.76 -2.01
CA LYS A 184 -6.72 -24.48 -1.86
C LYS A 184 -7.52 -24.45 -3.15
N ALA A 185 -7.67 -23.28 -3.77
CA ALA A 185 -8.39 -23.14 -5.04
C ALA A 185 -7.75 -23.96 -6.19
N GLU A 186 -6.42 -24.03 -6.26
CA GLU A 186 -5.66 -24.85 -7.23
C GLU A 186 -5.90 -26.35 -7.01
N GLY A 187 -5.82 -26.82 -5.76
CA GLY A 187 -5.98 -28.24 -5.39
C GLY A 187 -7.39 -28.81 -5.63
N TRP A 188 -8.41 -27.95 -5.72
CA TRP A 188 -9.77 -28.35 -6.10
C TRP A 188 -9.97 -28.39 -7.62
N GLY A 189 -9.21 -27.62 -8.40
CA GLY A 189 -9.30 -27.58 -9.87
C GLY A 189 -8.75 -28.85 -10.55
N THR A 190 -7.83 -29.57 -9.90
CA THR A 190 -7.32 -30.87 -10.40
C THR A 190 -8.29 -32.04 -10.18
N TRP A 191 -9.29 -31.88 -9.30
CA TRP A 191 -10.30 -32.91 -9.02
C TRP A 191 -11.39 -33.00 -10.11
N ASP A 192 -11.64 -31.93 -10.87
CA ASP A 192 -12.60 -31.92 -11.99
C ASP A 192 -12.21 -32.86 -13.15
N LEU A 193 -10.94 -33.23 -13.26
CA LEU A 193 -10.44 -34.17 -14.27
C LEU A 193 -10.67 -35.64 -13.91
N LEU A 194 -11.10 -35.96 -12.67
CA LEU A 194 -11.18 -37.34 -12.17
C LEU A 194 -12.56 -37.76 -11.60
N GLY A 195 -13.64 -37.06 -11.97
CA GLY A 195 -14.99 -37.66 -11.92
C GLY A 195 -16.01 -36.92 -11.06
N GLY A 196 -16.88 -36.16 -11.75
CA GLY A 196 -18.34 -36.16 -11.58
C GLY A 196 -18.94 -35.83 -10.21
N GLY A 197 -19.54 -34.64 -10.10
CA GLY A 197 -20.60 -34.41 -9.11
C GLY A 197 -20.91 -32.94 -8.85
N THR A 198 -22.18 -32.59 -8.97
CA THR A 198 -22.83 -31.27 -8.74
C THR A 198 -22.65 -30.65 -7.34
N ILE A 199 -21.84 -31.26 -6.47
CA ILE A 199 -21.45 -30.73 -5.16
C ILE A 199 -20.17 -29.85 -5.28
N SER A 200 -19.45 -29.91 -6.41
CA SER A 200 -18.16 -29.20 -6.59
C SER A 200 -18.28 -27.69 -6.81
N ASP A 201 -19.42 -27.16 -7.28
CA ASP A 201 -19.55 -25.74 -7.63
C ASP A 201 -19.70 -24.80 -6.41
N LEU A 202 -20.37 -25.24 -5.34
CA LEU A 202 -20.62 -24.41 -4.13
C LEU A 202 -19.37 -24.22 -3.26
N VAL A 203 -18.48 -25.22 -3.21
CA VAL A 203 -17.22 -25.14 -2.44
C VAL A 203 -16.13 -24.39 -3.23
N LYS A 204 -16.18 -24.43 -4.57
CA LYS A 204 -15.29 -23.67 -5.46
C LYS A 204 -15.40 -22.16 -5.27
N HIS A 205 -16.62 -21.62 -5.24
CA HIS A 205 -16.81 -20.17 -5.10
C HIS A 205 -16.22 -19.63 -3.80
N GLN A 206 -16.43 -20.30 -2.66
CA GLN A 206 -15.94 -19.79 -1.38
C GLN A 206 -14.42 -19.64 -1.28
N HIS A 207 -13.64 -20.51 -1.92
CA HIS A 207 -12.18 -20.42 -1.90
C HIS A 207 -11.65 -19.35 -2.88
N ILE A 208 -12.32 -19.22 -4.02
CA ILE A 208 -12.03 -18.19 -5.02
C ILE A 208 -12.33 -16.80 -4.45
N ASP A 209 -13.51 -16.61 -3.87
CA ASP A 209 -13.93 -15.34 -3.23
C ASP A 209 -12.99 -14.97 -2.06
N LYS A 210 -12.54 -15.97 -1.29
CA LYS A 210 -11.55 -15.75 -0.22
C LYS A 210 -10.19 -15.33 -0.78
N ALA A 211 -9.72 -15.99 -1.84
CA ALA A 211 -8.46 -15.65 -2.48
C ALA A 211 -8.51 -14.21 -3.01
N GLU A 212 -9.57 -13.87 -3.73
CA GLU A 212 -9.83 -12.52 -4.25
C GLU A 212 -9.83 -11.48 -3.11
N LYS A 213 -10.59 -11.75 -2.04
CA LYS A 213 -10.62 -10.88 -0.86
C LYS A 213 -9.21 -10.67 -0.28
N PHE A 214 -8.41 -11.71 -0.10
CA PHE A 214 -7.04 -11.55 0.42
C PHE A 214 -6.12 -10.82 -0.55
N LEU A 215 -6.27 -11.04 -1.86
CA LEU A 215 -5.52 -10.33 -2.89
C LEU A 215 -5.83 -8.83 -2.87
N HIS A 216 -7.11 -8.45 -2.73
CA HIS A 216 -7.53 -7.06 -2.55
C HIS A 216 -6.99 -6.43 -1.26
N HIS A 217 -6.96 -7.17 -0.15
CA HIS A 217 -6.33 -6.65 1.08
C HIS A 217 -4.81 -6.50 0.92
N ALA A 218 -4.16 -7.43 0.20
CA ALA A 218 -2.72 -7.36 -0.05
C ALA A 218 -2.39 -6.12 -0.91
N GLN A 219 -3.24 -5.80 -1.89
CA GLN A 219 -3.18 -4.56 -2.66
C GLN A 219 -3.20 -3.33 -1.76
N THR A 220 -4.20 -3.25 -0.88
CA THR A 220 -4.35 -2.12 0.05
C THR A 220 -3.13 -1.96 0.95
N GLY A 221 -2.65 -3.07 1.52
CA GLY A 221 -1.47 -3.07 2.36
C GLY A 221 -0.20 -2.66 1.59
N MET A 222 -0.03 -3.09 0.33
CA MET A 222 1.13 -2.70 -0.48
C MET A 222 1.16 -1.20 -0.74
N ARG A 223 0.01 -0.58 -1.04
CA ARG A 223 -0.08 0.88 -1.20
C ARG A 223 0.36 1.59 0.08
N GLN A 224 -0.18 1.17 1.22
CA GLN A 224 0.20 1.74 2.52
C GLN A 224 1.70 1.59 2.77
N PHE A 225 2.24 0.38 2.59
CA PHE A 225 3.68 0.12 2.76
C PHE A 225 4.52 0.99 1.82
N GLN A 226 4.10 1.17 0.57
CA GLN A 226 4.77 2.05 -0.37
C GLN A 226 4.79 3.50 0.11
N LYS A 227 3.68 3.99 0.69
CA LYS A 227 3.60 5.35 1.24
C LYS A 227 4.48 5.53 2.48
N GLU A 228 4.65 4.48 3.30
CA GLU A 228 5.59 4.50 4.44
C GLU A 228 7.06 4.52 3.98
N LEU A 229 7.36 3.90 2.83
CA LEU A 229 8.72 3.87 2.27
C LEU A 229 9.17 5.19 1.62
N LEU A 230 8.27 6.16 1.41
CA LEU A 230 8.60 7.42 0.71
C LEU A 230 9.62 8.29 1.46
N ASP A 231 9.63 8.20 2.80
CA ASP A 231 10.48 9.02 3.65
C ASP A 231 11.85 8.35 3.92
N ILE A 232 11.95 7.04 3.64
CA ILE A 232 13.16 6.23 3.81
C ILE A 232 13.98 6.30 2.51
N LYS A 233 14.55 7.47 2.20
CA LYS A 233 15.23 7.74 0.91
C LYS A 233 16.72 7.33 0.86
N GLU A 234 17.31 6.87 1.96
CA GLU A 234 18.77 6.78 2.11
C GLU A 234 19.48 5.71 1.26
N THR A 235 18.78 4.72 0.70
CA THR A 235 19.46 3.69 -0.12
C THR A 235 18.91 3.60 -1.55
N ALA A 236 19.81 3.72 -2.53
CA ALA A 236 19.50 3.48 -3.94
C ALA A 236 18.89 2.09 -4.18
N LEU A 237 19.26 1.11 -3.34
CA LEU A 237 18.74 -0.25 -3.38
C LEU A 237 17.27 -0.34 -2.93
N LEU A 238 16.85 0.43 -1.91
CA LEU A 238 15.44 0.57 -1.54
C LEU A 238 14.66 1.28 -2.65
N GLN A 239 15.22 2.33 -3.27
CA GLN A 239 14.55 3.07 -4.34
C GLN A 239 14.23 2.20 -5.58
N VAL A 240 15.15 1.33 -6.00
CA VAL A 240 14.92 0.37 -7.09
C VAL A 240 13.82 -0.64 -6.74
N ASN A 241 13.80 -1.15 -5.50
CA ASN A 241 12.79 -2.10 -5.04
C ASN A 241 11.40 -1.44 -4.85
N ILE A 242 11.35 -0.18 -4.41
CA ILE A 242 10.12 0.62 -4.28
C ILE A 242 9.53 0.89 -5.67
N SER A 243 10.34 1.32 -6.64
CA SER A 243 9.89 1.53 -8.01
C SER A 243 9.41 0.23 -8.67
N GLY A 244 10.06 -0.89 -8.39
CA GLY A 244 9.62 -2.22 -8.82
C GLY A 244 8.32 -2.69 -8.16
N MET A 245 8.07 -2.32 -6.89
CA MET A 245 6.83 -2.62 -6.18
C MET A 245 5.65 -1.77 -6.66
N LEU A 246 5.92 -0.50 -6.97
CA LEU A 246 4.98 0.44 -7.60
C LEU A 246 4.47 -0.07 -8.94
N LYS A 247 5.40 -0.38 -9.86
CA LYS A 247 5.07 -0.98 -11.15
C LYS A 247 4.38 -2.34 -11.02
N PHE A 248 4.67 -3.05 -9.93
CA PHE A 248 4.02 -4.33 -9.64
C PHE A 248 2.58 -4.14 -9.20
N ALA A 249 2.25 -3.15 -8.37
CA ALA A 249 0.86 -2.85 -8.05
C ALA A 249 0.09 -2.62 -9.36
N ASP A 250 0.53 -1.69 -10.20
CA ASP A 250 -0.12 -1.39 -11.49
C ASP A 250 -0.28 -2.65 -12.38
N PHE A 251 0.76 -3.47 -12.50
CA PHE A 251 0.73 -4.71 -13.32
C PHE A 251 -0.14 -5.85 -12.72
N PHE A 252 -0.20 -5.96 -11.40
CA PHE A 252 -0.98 -6.98 -10.70
C PHE A 252 -2.49 -6.68 -10.78
N PHE A 253 -2.90 -5.46 -11.10
CA PHE A 253 -4.31 -5.09 -11.13
C PHE A 253 -4.93 -5.05 -12.52
N ASP A 254 -4.21 -4.66 -13.57
CA ASP A 254 -4.78 -4.61 -14.93
C ASP A 254 -5.05 -5.99 -15.55
N GLY A 255 -4.23 -6.98 -15.21
CA GLY A 255 -4.25 -8.30 -15.83
C GLY A 255 -4.43 -9.49 -14.90
N PHE A 256 -4.07 -9.41 -13.62
CA PHE A 256 -3.93 -10.61 -12.77
C PHE A 256 -5.22 -11.07 -12.07
N ILE A 257 -6.08 -10.15 -11.60
CA ILE A 257 -7.42 -10.53 -11.08
C ILE A 257 -8.33 -10.97 -12.24
N ALA A 258 -8.22 -10.29 -13.38
CA ALA A 258 -8.91 -10.66 -14.61
C ALA A 258 -8.48 -12.04 -15.13
N ASP A 259 -7.17 -12.33 -15.10
CA ASP A 259 -6.61 -13.62 -15.47
C ASP A 259 -7.07 -14.73 -14.51
N PHE A 260 -7.20 -14.45 -13.22
CA PHE A 260 -7.72 -15.36 -12.20
C PHE A 260 -9.21 -15.72 -12.42
N MET A 261 -10.03 -14.75 -12.85
CA MET A 261 -11.44 -14.98 -13.20
C MET A 261 -11.64 -15.84 -14.45
N VAL A 262 -10.61 -15.96 -15.31
CA VAL A 262 -10.65 -16.83 -16.50
C VAL A 262 -10.03 -18.18 -16.14
N GLN A 263 -10.87 -19.22 -16.26
CA GLN A 263 -10.73 -20.60 -15.79
C GLN A 263 -9.43 -21.34 -16.19
N GLY A 264 -8.27 -20.94 -15.63
CA GLY A 264 -7.00 -21.63 -15.87
C GLY A 264 -5.71 -20.96 -15.40
N LYS A 265 -5.74 -19.77 -14.78
CA LYS A 265 -4.50 -19.04 -14.40
C LYS A 265 -4.20 -18.95 -12.90
N ILE A 266 -4.88 -19.75 -12.05
CA ILE A 266 -4.63 -19.81 -10.60
C ILE A 266 -3.15 -20.02 -10.28
N GLN A 267 -2.47 -20.90 -11.03
CA GLN A 267 -1.04 -21.18 -10.84
C GLN A 267 -0.15 -19.95 -11.13
N LYS A 268 -0.46 -19.18 -12.19
CA LYS A 268 0.21 -17.90 -12.48
C LYS A 268 -0.03 -16.91 -11.35
N SER A 269 -1.26 -16.84 -10.86
CA SER A 269 -1.60 -15.96 -9.75
C SER A 269 -0.85 -16.32 -8.48
N LEU A 270 -0.85 -17.59 -8.10
CA LEU A 270 -0.11 -18.13 -6.97
C LEU A 270 1.40 -17.85 -7.07
N GLN A 271 2.02 -18.09 -8.24
CA GLN A 271 3.44 -17.81 -8.44
C GLN A 271 3.76 -16.32 -8.29
N ASN A 272 2.94 -15.43 -8.84
CA ASN A 272 3.14 -13.99 -8.70
C ASN A 272 2.96 -13.53 -7.24
N THR A 273 1.98 -14.06 -6.52
CA THR A 273 1.78 -13.77 -5.08
C THR A 273 2.99 -14.25 -4.25
N ARG A 274 3.55 -15.43 -4.54
CA ARG A 274 4.78 -15.94 -3.90
C ARG A 274 6.00 -15.07 -4.20
N ASN A 275 6.18 -14.66 -5.45
CA ASN A 275 7.26 -13.75 -5.84
C ASN A 275 7.19 -12.44 -5.07
N GLN A 276 5.98 -11.89 -4.91
CA GLN A 276 5.80 -10.65 -4.17
C GLN A 276 6.02 -10.81 -2.67
N TYR A 277 5.55 -11.92 -2.09
CA TYR A 277 5.85 -12.28 -0.71
C TYR A 277 7.36 -12.30 -0.45
N ALA A 278 8.14 -12.90 -1.36
CA ALA A 278 9.59 -12.94 -1.26
C ALA A 278 10.23 -11.55 -1.36
N LYS A 279 9.80 -10.73 -2.34
CA LYS A 279 10.29 -9.34 -2.50
C LYS A 279 10.03 -8.48 -1.26
N ILE A 280 8.85 -8.55 -0.67
CA ILE A 280 8.54 -7.76 0.54
C ILE A 280 9.37 -8.23 1.72
N LYS A 281 9.59 -9.54 1.87
CA LYS A 281 10.52 -10.06 2.88
C LYS A 281 11.94 -9.54 2.69
N GLU A 282 12.43 -9.46 1.45
CA GLU A 282 13.75 -8.89 1.16
C GLU A 282 13.83 -7.41 1.57
N ILE A 283 12.78 -6.63 1.29
CA ILE A 283 12.72 -5.22 1.73
C ILE A 283 12.70 -5.13 3.26
N LEU A 284 11.89 -5.95 3.94
CA LEU A 284 11.82 -6.00 5.39
C LEU A 284 13.18 -6.32 6.02
N GLN A 285 13.92 -7.30 5.48
CA GLN A 285 15.26 -7.62 5.95
C GLN A 285 16.22 -6.43 5.83
N LYS A 286 16.13 -5.65 4.76
CA LYS A 286 16.93 -4.42 4.60
C LYS A 286 16.52 -3.34 5.59
N LEU A 287 15.22 -3.19 5.85
CA LEU A 287 14.72 -2.27 6.87
C LEU A 287 15.17 -2.68 8.28
N ASP A 288 15.23 -3.98 8.59
CA ASP A 288 15.71 -4.48 9.87
C ASP A 288 17.19 -4.11 10.08
N VAL A 289 18.05 -4.39 9.10
CA VAL A 289 19.48 -4.03 9.17
C VAL A 289 19.66 -2.52 9.34
N LEU A 290 18.94 -1.72 8.55
CA LEU A 290 19.01 -0.26 8.62
C LEU A 290 18.50 0.27 9.98
N ALA A 291 17.44 -0.33 10.53
CA ALA A 291 16.92 0.05 11.85
C ALA A 291 17.94 -0.25 12.96
N ASP A 292 18.59 -1.41 12.91
CA ASP A 292 19.63 -1.78 13.88
C ASP A 292 20.83 -0.81 13.80
N GLU A 293 21.30 -0.49 12.60
CA GLU A 293 22.38 0.48 12.38
C GLU A 293 22.03 1.87 12.97
N LYS A 294 20.84 2.38 12.68
CA LYS A 294 20.39 3.70 13.15
C LYS A 294 20.10 3.72 14.65
N MET A 295 19.68 2.60 15.23
CA MET A 295 19.51 2.47 16.67
C MET A 295 20.85 2.50 17.41
N ILE A 296 21.90 1.87 16.87
CA ILE A 296 23.26 1.95 17.43
C ILE A 296 23.78 3.39 17.40
N GLU A 297 23.60 4.10 16.28
CA GLU A 297 23.96 5.51 16.14
C GLU A 297 23.20 6.39 17.16
N LEU A 298 21.92 6.11 17.39
CA LEU A 298 21.08 6.83 18.35
C LEU A 298 21.58 6.65 19.79
N GLU A 299 21.92 5.44 20.19
CA GLU A 299 22.46 5.16 21.51
C GLU A 299 23.85 5.79 21.71
N ALA A 300 24.68 5.87 20.66
CA ALA A 300 25.95 6.58 20.71
C ALA A 300 25.78 8.09 20.97
N ILE A 301 24.86 8.75 20.26
CA ILE A 301 24.55 10.18 20.45
C ILE A 301 24.00 10.43 21.85
N LYS A 302 23.10 9.57 22.35
CA LYS A 302 22.57 9.68 23.72
C LYS A 302 23.68 9.58 24.76
N LYS A 303 24.61 8.64 24.58
CA LYS A 303 25.74 8.44 25.48
C LYS A 303 26.68 9.65 25.47
N GLU A 304 27.08 10.15 24.30
CA GLU A 304 27.92 11.36 24.18
C GLU A 304 27.27 12.56 24.86
N LYS A 305 25.97 12.76 24.64
CA LYS A 305 25.21 13.83 25.28
C LYS A 305 25.19 13.69 26.80
N LEU A 306 25.00 12.48 27.33
CA LEU A 306 25.01 12.21 28.77
C LEU A 306 26.38 12.52 29.37
N GLU A 307 27.47 12.08 28.74
CA GLU A 307 28.84 12.32 29.22
C GLU A 307 29.17 13.82 29.27
N ILE A 308 28.67 14.64 28.33
CA ILE A 308 28.87 16.10 28.36
C ILE A 308 28.06 16.73 29.49
N VAL A 309 26.85 16.25 29.75
CA VAL A 309 26.00 16.75 30.84
C VAL A 309 26.55 16.37 32.21
N GLU A 310 27.13 15.17 32.36
CA GLU A 310 27.75 14.71 33.62
C GLU A 310 29.08 15.42 33.93
N ARG A 311 29.74 16.03 32.93
CA ARG A 311 30.97 16.83 33.10
C ARG A 311 30.72 18.31 33.43
N LEU A 312 29.46 18.75 33.42
CA LEU A 312 29.01 20.11 33.75
C LEU A 312 28.60 20.24 35.21
#